data_AF-A0A5E8H614-F1
#
_entry.id   AF-A0A5E8H614-F1
#
_cell.length_a   1.000
_cell.length_b   1.000
_cell.length_c   1.000
_cell.angle_alpha   90.00
_cell.angle_beta   90.00
_cell.angle_gamma   90.00
#
_symmetry.space_group_name_H-M   'P 1'
#
loop_
_entity.id
_entity.type
_entity.pdbx_description
1 polymer ?
#
loop_
_entity_poly.entity_id
_entity_poly.type
_entity_poly.pdbx_seq_one_letter_code
_entity_poly.pdbx_strand_id
1 'polypeptide(L)'
;MFAKQERMTDIKRPADCHTKADIRTAIDALDQDLLKLFAQRQGYVRRMAELKQRPDEAFDHDRIETMVAALKNRAEDLGLEADQAEQVWRVLIDWNVAYEKRTIAARLEKGQAPNTSWVSKETR
;
A
#
# COMPACT_ATOMS: atom_id res chain seq x y z
N MET A 1 -24.26 -10.21 -1.30
CA MET A 1 -24.51 -9.19 -2.34
C MET A 1 -23.23 -8.42 -2.54
N PHE A 2 -22.43 -8.78 -3.54
CA PHE A 2 -21.23 -8.03 -3.89
C PHE A 2 -21.67 -6.81 -4.68
N ALA A 3 -21.34 -5.62 -4.19
CA ALA A 3 -21.58 -4.37 -4.92
C ALA A 3 -21.02 -4.52 -6.34
N LYS A 4 -21.84 -4.22 -7.35
CA LYS A 4 -21.39 -4.12 -8.74
C LYS A 4 -20.19 -3.17 -8.74
N GLN A 5 -19.01 -3.70 -9.04
CA GLN A 5 -17.86 -2.90 -9.48
C GLN A 5 -18.39 -2.02 -10.63
N GLU A 6 -18.52 -0.72 -10.41
CA GLU A 6 -18.75 0.23 -11.49
C GLU A 6 -17.64 -0.01 -12.52
N ARG A 7 -18.07 -0.45 -13.69
CA ARG A 7 -17.19 -1.05 -14.70
C ARG A 7 -16.17 -0.01 -15.16
N MET A 8 -14.97 -0.45 -15.53
CA MET A 8 -13.98 0.26 -16.37
C MET A 8 -14.54 0.62 -17.78
N THR A 9 -15.81 1.01 -17.88
CA THR A 9 -16.58 0.97 -19.13
C THR A 9 -16.35 2.09 -20.12
N ASP A 10 -15.58 3.13 -19.76
CA ASP A 10 -15.34 4.27 -20.65
C ASP A 10 -13.89 4.36 -21.17
N ILE A 11 -13.05 3.37 -20.87
CA ILE A 11 -11.69 3.32 -21.40
C ILE A 11 -11.71 2.61 -22.76
N LYS A 12 -11.23 3.29 -23.80
CA LYS A 12 -11.05 2.68 -25.13
C LYS A 12 -10.08 1.50 -25.02
N ARG A 13 -10.38 0.40 -25.71
CA ARG A 13 -9.42 -0.71 -25.82
C ARG A 13 -8.18 -0.22 -26.58
N PRO A 14 -6.98 -0.76 -26.31
CA PRO A 14 -5.78 -0.34 -27.01
C PRO A 14 -5.90 -0.39 -28.54
N ALA A 15 -6.59 -1.39 -29.09
CA ALA A 15 -6.82 -1.53 -30.54
C ALA A 15 -7.78 -0.49 -31.14
N ASP A 16 -8.61 0.17 -30.31
CA ASP A 16 -9.56 1.21 -30.73
C ASP A 16 -8.99 2.63 -30.54
N CYS A 17 -7.75 2.76 -30.05
CA CYS A 17 -7.05 4.03 -29.94
C CYS A 17 -6.40 4.40 -31.27
N HIS A 18 -6.86 5.49 -31.91
CA HIS A 18 -6.35 5.93 -33.22
C HIS A 18 -5.43 7.14 -33.14
N THR A 19 -5.39 7.81 -31.97
CA THR A 19 -4.55 8.98 -31.73
C THR A 19 -3.75 8.84 -30.45
N LYS A 20 -2.65 9.61 -30.34
CA LYS A 20 -1.90 9.73 -29.08
C LYS A 20 -2.76 10.28 -27.94
N ALA A 21 -3.75 11.11 -28.25
CA ALA A 21 -4.69 11.63 -27.26
C ALA A 21 -5.56 10.51 -26.68
N ASP A 22 -6.08 9.61 -27.50
CA ASP A 22 -6.85 8.44 -27.04
C ASP A 22 -6.05 7.60 -26.03
N ILE A 23 -4.78 7.33 -26.36
CA ILE A 23 -3.88 6.54 -25.51
C ILE A 23 -3.65 7.23 -24.16
N ARG A 24 -3.35 8.53 -24.18
CA ARG A 24 -3.11 9.30 -22.95
C ARG A 24 -4.34 9.35 -22.06
N THR A 25 -5.52 9.63 -22.62
CA THR A 25 -6.77 9.60 -21.85
C THR A 25 -7.04 8.25 -21.22
N ALA A 26 -6.77 7.16 -21.95
CA ALA A 26 -6.92 5.80 -21.40
C ALA A 26 -5.92 5.54 -20.25
N ILE A 27 -4.65 5.92 -20.41
CA ILE A 27 -3.61 5.77 -19.37
C ILE A 27 -3.95 6.62 -18.14
N ASP A 28 -4.32 7.89 -18.31
CA ASP A 28 -4.67 8.78 -17.20
C ASP A 28 -5.84 8.21 -16.37
N ALA A 29 -6.83 7.61 -17.02
CA ALA A 29 -7.94 6.94 -16.35
C ALA A 29 -7.48 5.69 -15.58
N LEU A 30 -6.63 4.86 -16.18
CA LEU A 30 -6.03 3.70 -15.51
C LEU A 30 -5.19 4.12 -14.31
N ASP A 31 -4.37 5.16 -14.44
CA ASP A 31 -3.52 5.68 -13.36
C ASP A 31 -4.36 6.22 -12.20
N GLN A 32 -5.49 6.87 -12.50
CA GLN A 32 -6.44 7.29 -11.46
C GLN A 32 -7.01 6.08 -10.70
N ASP A 33 -7.33 4.99 -11.39
CA ASP A 33 -7.84 3.77 -10.74
C ASP A 33 -6.75 3.02 -9.98
N LEU A 34 -5.52 3.00 -10.50
CA LEU A 34 -4.34 2.48 -9.79
C LEU A 34 -4.11 3.25 -8.49
N LEU A 35 -4.23 4.58 -8.50
CA LEU A 35 -4.11 5.40 -7.29
C LEU A 35 -5.18 5.08 -6.25
N LYS A 36 -6.44 4.85 -6.66
CA LYS A 36 -7.52 4.44 -5.75
C LYS A 36 -7.22 3.09 -5.11
N LEU A 37 -6.82 2.10 -5.92
CA LEU A 37 -6.44 0.77 -5.46
C LEU A 37 -5.23 0.83 -4.52
N PHE A 38 -4.25 1.66 -4.84
CA PHE A 38 -3.07 1.84 -4.01
C PHE A 38 -3.42 2.49 -2.67
N ALA A 39 -4.29 3.49 -2.65
CA ALA A 39 -4.79 4.10 -1.41
C ALA A 39 -5.54 3.08 -0.53
N GLN A 40 -6.35 2.21 -1.14
CA GLN A 40 -7.02 1.13 -0.43
C GLN A 40 -6.01 0.12 0.14
N ARG A 41 -5.02 -0.32 -0.66
CA ARG A 41 -3.92 -1.18 -0.21
C ARG A 41 -3.18 -0.56 0.98
N GLN A 42 -2.89 0.74 0.92
CA GLN A 42 -2.24 1.47 2.01
C GLN A 42 -3.08 1.45 3.30
N GLY A 43 -4.41 1.46 3.21
CA GLY A 43 -5.29 1.28 4.36
C GLY A 43 -5.00 -0.01 5.15
N TYR A 44 -4.74 -1.13 4.46
CA TYR A 44 -4.36 -2.39 5.11
C TYR A 44 -2.98 -2.34 5.76
N VAL A 45 -2.03 -1.60 5.19
CA VAL A 45 -0.69 -1.39 5.76
C VAL A 45 -0.79 -0.58 7.06
N ARG A 46 -1.63 0.46 7.09
CA ARG A 46 -1.92 1.21 8.32
C ARG A 46 -2.51 0.30 9.39
N ARG A 47 -3.48 -0.54 9.02
CA ARG A 47 -4.06 -1.51 9.94
C ARG A 47 -3.02 -2.52 10.45
N MET A 48 -2.09 -2.95 9.60
CA MET A 48 -1.01 -3.84 10.01
C MET A 48 -0.09 -3.20 11.05
N ALA A 49 0.26 -1.91 10.87
CA ALA A 49 1.04 -1.15 11.85
C ALA A 49 0.33 -1.03 13.21
N GLU A 50 -1.01 -0.97 13.23
CA GLU A 50 -1.78 -0.98 14.47
C GLU A 50 -1.71 -2.35 15.18
N LEU A 51 -1.68 -3.44 14.43
CA LEU A 51 -1.68 -4.81 14.97
C LEU A 51 -0.30 -5.26 15.47
N LYS A 52 0.76 -4.99 14.71
CA LYS A 52 2.14 -5.35 15.08
C LYS A 52 2.58 -4.60 16.32
N GLN A 53 3.31 -5.27 17.22
CA GLN A 53 3.68 -4.67 18.52
C GLN A 53 5.09 -4.11 18.51
N ARG A 54 6.00 -4.71 17.73
CA ARG A 54 7.42 -4.35 17.68
C ARG A 54 7.84 -3.94 16.27
N PRO A 55 8.72 -2.94 16.10
CA PRO A 55 9.15 -2.47 14.78
C PRO A 55 9.83 -3.53 13.89
N ASP A 56 10.47 -4.54 14.48
CA ASP A 56 11.12 -5.64 13.74
C ASP A 56 10.09 -6.53 13.02
N GLU A 57 8.87 -6.64 13.53
CA GLU A 57 7.78 -7.38 12.86
C GLU A 57 7.41 -6.77 11.49
N ALA A 58 7.78 -5.52 11.22
CA ALA A 58 7.51 -4.86 9.95
C ALA A 58 8.15 -5.59 8.76
N PHE A 59 9.31 -6.23 8.95
CA PHE A 59 10.03 -6.95 7.92
C PHE A 59 9.99 -8.46 8.18
N ASP A 60 9.29 -9.19 7.32
CA ASP A 60 9.19 -10.65 7.34
C ASP A 60 9.66 -11.18 5.99
N HIS A 61 10.89 -11.70 5.96
CA HIS A 61 11.55 -12.13 4.73
C HIS A 61 10.75 -13.23 4.02
N ASP A 62 10.38 -14.29 4.74
CA ASP A 62 9.69 -15.45 4.16
C ASP A 62 8.33 -15.06 3.59
N ARG A 63 7.58 -14.19 4.31
CA ARG A 63 6.30 -13.68 3.83
C ARG A 63 6.45 -12.81 2.58
N ILE A 64 7.50 -11.98 2.53
CA ILE A 64 7.82 -11.10 1.41
C ILE A 64 8.16 -11.92 0.18
N GLU A 65 9.07 -12.90 0.28
CA GLU A 65 9.47 -13.75 -0.84
C GLU A 65 8.30 -14.60 -1.35
N THR A 66 7.51 -15.18 -0.45
CA THR A 66 6.28 -15.91 -0.81
C THR A 66 5.30 -15.01 -1.57
N MET A 67 5.17 -13.74 -1.15
CA MET A 67 4.30 -12.78 -1.84
C MET A 67 4.79 -12.47 -3.24
N VAL A 68 6.09 -12.17 -3.38
CA VAL A 68 6.65 -11.75 -4.66
C VAL A 68 6.62 -12.89 -5.66
N ALA A 69 6.97 -14.12 -5.26
CA ALA A 69 6.83 -15.29 -6.12
C ALA A 69 5.39 -15.44 -6.65
N ALA A 70 4.38 -15.31 -5.77
CA ALA A 70 2.98 -15.39 -6.19
C ALA A 70 2.55 -14.24 -7.13
N LEU A 71 3.12 -13.05 -6.96
CA LEU A 71 2.85 -11.89 -7.81
C LEU A 71 3.50 -12.02 -9.19
N LYS A 72 4.73 -12.56 -9.26
CA LYS A 72 5.42 -12.86 -10.52
C LYS A 72 4.59 -13.80 -11.37
N ASN A 73 4.13 -14.91 -10.81
CA ASN A 73 3.28 -15.87 -11.53
C ASN A 73 1.98 -15.23 -12.04
N ARG A 74 1.31 -14.42 -11.21
CA ARG A 74 0.08 -13.71 -11.62
C ARG A 74 0.33 -12.65 -12.69
N ALA A 75 1.51 -12.03 -12.70
CA ALA A 75 1.88 -11.06 -13.72
C ALA A 75 2.00 -11.76 -15.08
N GLU A 76 2.69 -12.91 -15.11
CA GLU A 76 2.83 -13.72 -16.33
C GLU A 76 1.46 -14.18 -16.88
N ASP A 77 0.55 -14.64 -16.00
CA ASP A 77 -0.82 -15.01 -16.37
C ASP A 77 -1.61 -13.85 -17.02
N LEU A 78 -1.24 -12.61 -16.72
CA LEU A 78 -1.85 -11.38 -17.25
C LEU A 78 -1.09 -10.80 -18.45
N GLY A 79 0.01 -11.41 -18.87
CA GLY A 79 0.88 -10.90 -19.94
C GLY A 79 1.76 -9.71 -19.52
N LEU A 80 2.02 -9.55 -18.22
CA LEU A 80 2.97 -8.59 -17.67
C LEU A 80 4.27 -9.32 -17.31
N GLU A 81 5.42 -8.77 -17.72
CA GLU A 81 6.73 -9.35 -17.42
C GLU A 81 6.95 -9.51 -15.91
N ALA A 82 7.32 -10.71 -15.47
CA ALA A 82 7.48 -11.05 -14.05
C ALA A 82 8.46 -10.12 -13.33
N ASP A 83 9.58 -9.80 -13.97
CA ASP A 83 10.61 -8.92 -13.41
C ASP A 83 10.15 -7.45 -13.36
N GLN A 84 9.28 -7.02 -14.27
CA GLN A 84 8.66 -5.70 -14.21
C GLN A 84 7.71 -5.60 -13.01
N ALA A 85 6.88 -6.63 -12.81
CA ALA A 85 6.01 -6.70 -11.64
C ALA A 85 6.81 -6.75 -10.33
N GLU A 86 7.85 -7.57 -10.26
CA GLU A 86 8.68 -7.65 -9.05
C GLU A 86 9.24 -6.29 -8.65
N GLN A 87 9.83 -5.54 -9.59
CA GLN A 87 10.41 -4.22 -9.31
C GLN A 87 9.41 -3.26 -8.65
N VAL A 88 8.19 -3.18 -9.18
CA VAL A 88 7.14 -2.32 -8.61
C VAL A 88 6.79 -2.80 -7.20
N TRP A 89 6.56 -4.10 -7.01
CA TRP A 89 6.10 -4.60 -5.71
C TRP A 89 7.17 -4.54 -4.63
N ARG A 90 8.46 -4.70 -4.95
CA ARG A 90 9.56 -4.51 -3.99
C ARG A 90 9.56 -3.09 -3.44
N VAL A 91 9.43 -2.09 -4.32
CA VAL A 91 9.32 -0.68 -3.89
C VAL A 91 8.12 -0.46 -2.97
N LEU A 92 6.95 -1.02 -3.32
CA LEU A 92 5.76 -0.91 -2.48
C LEU A 92 5.92 -1.61 -1.12
N ILE A 93 6.64 -2.73 -1.07
CA ILE A 93 6.95 -3.45 0.17
C ILE A 93 7.89 -2.62 1.04
N ASP A 94 8.95 -2.05 0.47
CA ASP A 94 9.90 -1.22 1.20
C ASP A 94 9.21 0.00 1.84
N TRP A 95 8.30 0.65 1.10
CA TRP A 95 7.48 1.74 1.63
C TRP A 95 6.58 1.29 2.77
N ASN A 96 5.97 0.10 2.67
CA ASN A 96 5.15 -0.46 3.74
C ASN A 96 5.97 -0.73 5.00
N VAL A 97 7.11 -1.41 4.86
CA VAL A 97 8.02 -1.73 5.97
C VAL A 97 8.46 -0.43 6.66
N ALA A 98 8.85 0.59 5.90
CA ALA A 98 9.22 1.89 6.43
C ALA A 98 8.05 2.58 7.16
N TYR A 99 6.84 2.51 6.59
CA TYR A 99 5.63 3.04 7.23
C TYR A 99 5.31 2.35 8.56
N GLU A 100 5.40 1.02 8.59
CA GLU A 100 5.10 0.23 9.78
C GLU A 100 6.13 0.52 10.88
N LYS A 101 7.43 0.48 10.56
CA LYS A 101 8.52 0.77 11.52
C LYS A 101 8.34 2.12 12.19
N ARG A 102 8.16 3.19 11.42
CA ARG A 102 8.00 4.55 11.97
C ARG A 102 6.74 4.69 12.83
N THR A 103 5.65 4.05 12.43
CA THR A 103 4.36 4.16 13.12
C THR A 103 4.36 3.40 14.44
N ILE A 104 4.94 2.19 14.45
CA ILE A 104 5.08 1.38 15.67
C ILE A 104 6.01 2.08 16.66
N ALA A 105 7.16 2.58 16.20
CA ALA A 105 8.11 3.30 17.05
C ALA A 105 7.46 4.53 17.72
N ALA A 106 6.80 5.40 16.92
CA ALA A 106 6.14 6.59 17.44
C ALA A 106 5.00 6.26 18.43
N ARG A 107 4.30 5.13 18.26
CA ARG A 107 3.28 4.67 19.20
C ARG A 107 3.90 4.22 20.52
N LEU A 108 5.00 3.47 20.48
CA LEU A 108 5.70 2.99 21.67
C LEU A 108 6.29 4.15 22.49
N GLU A 109 6.86 5.16 21.84
CA GLU A 109 7.34 6.39 22.48
C GLU A 109 6.21 7.13 23.23
N LYS A 110 5.04 7.29 22.60
CA LYS A 110 3.86 7.92 23.22
C LYS A 110 3.33 7.12 24.42
N GLY A 111 3.37 5.78 24.34
CA GLY A 111 2.97 4.91 25.44
C GLY A 111 3.91 4.96 26.66
N GLN A 112 5.14 5.45 26.46
CA GLN A 112 6.17 5.60 27.51
C GLN A 112 6.24 7.02 28.09
N ALA A 113 5.51 7.99 27.54
CA ALA A 113 5.50 9.36 28.06
C ALA A 113 5.00 9.37 29.52
N PRO A 114 5.74 9.99 30.46
CA PRO A 114 5.36 9.97 31.87
C PRO A 114 3.98 10.61 32.08
N ASN A 115 3.12 9.93 32.85
CA ASN A 115 1.81 10.46 33.26
C ASN A 115 2.01 11.69 34.15
N THR A 116 2.06 12.89 33.55
CA THR A 116 2.13 14.16 34.28
C THR A 116 0.75 14.60 34.76
N SER A 117 0.05 13.73 35.49
CA SER A 117 -0.91 14.18 36.50
C SER A 117 -0.13 14.35 37.81
N TRP A 118 -0.34 15.45 38.53
CA TRP A 118 0.32 15.87 39.79
C TRP A 118 1.58 16.74 39.64
N VAL A 119 1.38 18.06 39.51
CA VAL A 119 1.79 19.05 40.54
C VAL A 119 0.83 20.25 40.46
N SER A 120 -0.30 20.15 41.14
CA SER A 120 -1.03 21.33 41.60
C SER A 120 -1.45 21.09 43.04
N LYS A 121 -0.64 21.58 43.97
CA LYS A 121 -1.04 22.12 45.27
C LYS A 121 0.20 22.64 46.01
N GLU A 122 0.01 23.80 46.63
CA GLU A 122 0.87 24.49 47.59
C GLU A 122 1.89 25.50 47.04
N THR A 123 1.38 26.72 46.84
CA THR A 123 2.08 27.89 47.38
C THR A 123 1.04 28.74 48.09
N ARG A 124 1.06 28.63 49.41
CA ARG A 124 0.36 29.50 50.36
C ARG A 124 1.25 30.71 50.65
#